data_AF-A0A1B8UJS5-F1
#
_entry.id   AF-A0A1B8UJS5-F1
#
_cell.length_a   1.000
_cell.length_b   1.000
_cell.length_c   1.000
_cell.angle_alpha   90.00
_cell.angle_beta   90.00
_cell.angle_gamma   90.00
#
_symmetry.space_group_name_H-M   'P 1'
#
loop_
_entity.id
_entity.type
_entity.pdbx_description
1 polymer ?
#
loop_
_entity_poly.entity_id
_entity_poly.type
_entity_poly.pdbx_seq_one_letter_code
_entity_poly.pdbx_strand_id
1 'polypeptide(L)'
;MVRGKANSILQAPKEELNLPLYQLLMKLHKNKNLTLSSLFNFIRDDLDDGIEPICSIARFDNNNVSIHGMALFRNGNWVATIPEEDVNFMLTMRHNRMTAPLYIAEKHLNTTQPLIIENAQVRREMRVLRTDPHPEVEIVLSIKGATTSSLNELGNNKVGTSTNIAKELQRKYEQVIHFLQENRTDCLGVGMHVRNKIGYPAYKGEEWPERFAKSNIRCTVSFTKINEV
;
A
#
# COMPACT_ATOMS: atom_id res chain seq x y z
N MET A 1 -11.24 -6.64 -9.00
CA MET A 1 -10.99 -6.50 -10.46
C MET A 1 -10.24 -7.72 -10.98
N VAL A 2 -10.24 -8.00 -12.29
CA VAL A 2 -9.45 -9.11 -12.88
C VAL A 2 -8.66 -8.61 -14.09
N ARG A 3 -7.44 -9.14 -14.28
CA ARG A 3 -6.65 -8.88 -15.49
C ARG A 3 -7.18 -9.75 -16.65
N GLY A 4 -7.70 -9.11 -17.70
CA GLY A 4 -8.26 -9.79 -18.87
C GLY A 4 -9.79 -9.72 -18.97
N LYS A 5 -10.41 -10.56 -19.81
CA LYS A 5 -11.88 -10.58 -19.97
C LYS A 5 -12.53 -11.28 -18.77
N ALA A 6 -13.32 -10.57 -17.98
CA ALA A 6 -14.05 -11.16 -16.84
C ALA A 6 -14.83 -12.44 -17.21
N ASN A 7 -15.43 -12.47 -18.41
CA ASN A 7 -16.21 -13.61 -18.90
C ASN A 7 -15.37 -14.89 -19.08
N SER A 8 -14.07 -14.80 -19.42
CA SER A 8 -13.23 -16.00 -19.53
C SER A 8 -12.92 -16.64 -18.18
N ILE A 9 -13.04 -15.89 -17.08
CA ILE A 9 -12.94 -16.44 -15.71
C ILE A 9 -14.24 -17.13 -15.30
N LEU A 10 -15.39 -16.57 -15.69
CA LEU A 10 -16.72 -17.12 -15.38
C LEU A 10 -17.07 -18.41 -16.16
N GLN A 11 -16.27 -18.74 -17.18
CA GLN A 11 -16.42 -19.95 -18.01
C GLN A 11 -15.52 -21.11 -17.58
N ALA A 12 -14.73 -20.95 -16.50
CA ALA A 12 -14.05 -22.07 -15.85
C ALA A 12 -15.09 -23.10 -15.32
N PRO A 13 -14.73 -24.40 -15.18
CA PRO A 13 -15.71 -25.47 -14.97
C PRO A 13 -16.72 -25.16 -13.86
N LYS A 14 -18.00 -25.28 -14.22
CA LYS A 14 -19.18 -24.80 -13.48
C LYS A 14 -19.36 -25.38 -12.07
N GLU A 15 -18.62 -26.43 -11.71
CA GLU A 15 -18.78 -27.14 -10.44
C GLU A 15 -18.20 -26.36 -9.24
N GLU A 16 -17.36 -25.35 -9.48
CA GLU A 16 -16.68 -24.64 -8.39
C GLU A 16 -16.89 -23.11 -8.32
N LEU A 17 -17.82 -22.48 -9.07
CA LEU A 17 -17.66 -21.03 -9.28
C LEU A 17 -18.42 -20.04 -8.36
N ASN A 18 -19.53 -20.40 -7.72
CA ASN A 18 -20.35 -19.37 -7.01
C ASN A 18 -20.12 -19.31 -5.49
N LEU A 19 -20.08 -20.44 -4.78
CA LEU A 19 -19.58 -20.48 -3.39
C LEU A 19 -18.04 -20.52 -3.33
N PRO A 20 -17.36 -21.31 -4.19
CA PRO A 20 -15.92 -21.48 -4.01
C PRO A 20 -15.08 -20.29 -4.45
N LEU A 21 -15.52 -19.41 -5.36
CA LEU A 21 -14.76 -18.18 -5.62
C LEU A 21 -14.76 -17.24 -4.41
N TYR A 22 -15.92 -17.01 -3.80
CA TYR A 22 -16.00 -16.24 -2.56
C TYR A 22 -15.24 -16.93 -1.42
N GLN A 23 -15.39 -18.24 -1.25
CA GLN A 23 -14.65 -18.99 -0.23
C GLN A 23 -13.15 -19.05 -0.52
N LEU A 24 -12.72 -19.06 -1.77
CA LEU A 24 -11.32 -19.00 -2.19
C LEU A 24 -10.74 -17.62 -1.92
N LEU A 25 -11.45 -16.56 -2.29
CA LEU A 25 -11.07 -15.19 -1.95
C LEU A 25 -11.01 -15.00 -0.42
N MET A 26 -11.97 -15.54 0.33
CA MET A 26 -11.98 -15.52 1.80
C MET A 26 -10.86 -16.38 2.40
N LYS A 27 -10.54 -17.54 1.82
CA LYS A 27 -9.38 -18.35 2.22
C LYS A 27 -8.06 -17.62 1.93
N LEU A 28 -7.95 -16.95 0.78
CA LEU A 28 -6.79 -16.13 0.43
C LEU A 28 -6.66 -14.92 1.38
N HIS A 29 -7.77 -14.26 1.72
CA HIS A 29 -7.82 -13.21 2.74
C HIS A 29 -7.33 -13.71 4.09
N LYS A 30 -7.85 -14.86 4.55
CA LYS A 30 -7.54 -15.45 5.86
C LYS A 30 -6.13 -16.02 5.95
N ASN A 31 -5.60 -16.60 4.87
CA ASN A 31 -4.31 -17.29 4.87
C ASN A 31 -3.12 -16.40 4.43
N LYS A 32 -3.34 -15.26 3.77
CA LYS A 32 -2.25 -14.42 3.23
C LYS A 32 -2.25 -12.95 3.70
N ASN A 33 -2.99 -12.58 4.74
CA ASN A 33 -3.12 -11.18 5.21
C ASN A 33 -3.48 -10.20 4.07
N LEU A 34 -4.19 -10.67 3.04
CA LEU A 34 -4.50 -9.88 1.86
C LEU A 34 -5.67 -8.96 2.18
N THR A 35 -5.53 -7.64 2.13
CA THR A 35 -6.66 -6.74 2.30
C THR A 35 -7.58 -6.83 1.08
N LEU A 36 -8.65 -7.63 1.16
CA LEU A 36 -9.72 -7.56 0.17
C LEU A 36 -10.47 -6.25 0.39
N SER A 37 -10.51 -5.41 -0.64
CA SER A 37 -11.47 -4.30 -0.68
C SER A 37 -12.88 -4.90 -0.68
N SER A 38 -13.62 -4.75 0.42
CA SER A 38 -15.04 -5.04 0.40
C SER A 38 -15.75 -4.02 -0.49
N LEU A 39 -16.87 -4.41 -1.11
CA LEU A 39 -17.71 -3.48 -1.87
C LEU A 39 -18.11 -2.27 -0.99
N PHE A 40 -18.37 -2.52 0.30
CA PHE A 40 -18.65 -1.47 1.27
C PHE A 40 -17.49 -0.46 1.40
N ASN A 41 -16.25 -0.93 1.59
CA ASN A 41 -15.10 -0.03 1.68
C ASN A 41 -14.88 0.74 0.38
N PHE A 42 -15.07 0.08 -0.77
CA PHE A 42 -14.96 0.73 -2.07
C PHE A 42 -15.98 1.86 -2.21
N ILE A 43 -17.26 1.60 -1.94
CA ILE A 43 -18.33 2.61 -2.07
C ILE A 43 -18.13 3.73 -1.06
N ARG A 44 -17.77 3.41 0.20
CA ARG A 44 -17.46 4.43 1.20
C ARG A 44 -16.34 5.34 0.70
N ASP A 45 -15.23 4.77 0.24
CA ASP A 45 -14.08 5.54 -0.21
C ASP A 45 -14.37 6.32 -1.50
N ASP A 46 -15.28 5.85 -2.37
CA ASP A 46 -15.73 6.60 -3.56
C ASP A 46 -16.63 7.81 -3.22
N LEU A 47 -17.33 7.74 -2.08
CA LEU A 47 -18.22 8.81 -1.60
C LEU A 47 -17.55 9.77 -0.60
N ASP A 48 -16.46 9.35 0.05
CA ASP A 48 -15.76 10.14 1.06
C ASP A 48 -14.73 11.09 0.45
N ASP A 49 -14.79 12.36 0.84
CA ASP A 49 -13.79 13.35 0.43
C ASP A 49 -12.40 13.07 1.01
N GLY A 50 -11.38 13.08 0.15
CA GLY A 50 -9.97 13.06 0.54
C GLY A 50 -9.38 11.68 0.78
N ILE A 51 -10.02 10.64 0.26
CA ILE A 51 -9.45 9.30 0.10
C ILE A 51 -9.99 8.63 -1.16
N GLU A 52 -9.13 7.98 -1.93
CA GLU A 52 -9.56 7.32 -3.17
C GLU A 52 -9.76 5.80 -2.97
N PRO A 53 -10.78 5.22 -3.64
CA PRO A 53 -11.05 3.79 -3.56
C PRO A 53 -9.96 2.95 -4.23
N ILE A 54 -9.77 1.74 -3.71
CA ILE A 54 -8.82 0.74 -4.20
C ILE A 54 -9.50 -0.60 -4.37
N CYS A 55 -9.06 -1.38 -5.35
CA CYS A 55 -9.55 -2.75 -5.54
C CYS A 55 -8.43 -3.70 -5.95
N SER A 56 -8.32 -4.85 -5.27
CA SER A 56 -7.35 -5.88 -5.63
C SER A 56 -7.59 -6.39 -7.05
N ILE A 57 -6.50 -6.62 -7.79
CA ILE A 57 -6.54 -7.23 -9.12
C ILE A 57 -6.20 -8.71 -8.94
N ALA A 58 -7.15 -9.59 -9.19
CA ALA A 58 -6.88 -11.02 -9.23
C ALA A 58 -6.29 -11.40 -10.59
N ARG A 59 -5.42 -12.41 -10.58
CA ARG A 59 -4.94 -13.13 -11.76
C ARG A 59 -5.26 -14.61 -11.59
N PHE A 60 -5.70 -15.22 -12.68
CA PHE A 60 -6.06 -16.63 -12.73
C PHE A 60 -5.12 -17.31 -13.73
N ASP A 61 -4.24 -18.18 -13.24
CA ASP A 61 -3.35 -19.00 -14.08
C ASP A 61 -3.53 -20.47 -13.68
N ASN A 62 -3.89 -21.35 -14.63
CA ASN A 62 -3.91 -22.81 -14.44
C ASN A 62 -4.52 -23.29 -13.10
N ASN A 63 -5.78 -22.93 -12.82
CA ASN A 63 -6.49 -23.23 -11.56
C ASN A 63 -5.94 -22.57 -10.28
N ASN A 64 -4.96 -21.66 -10.38
CA ASN A 64 -4.46 -20.89 -9.26
C ASN A 64 -4.90 -19.42 -9.35
N VAL A 65 -5.26 -18.85 -8.20
CA VAL A 65 -5.69 -17.45 -8.07
C VAL A 65 -4.67 -16.70 -7.23
N SER A 66 -4.08 -15.66 -7.81
CA SER A 66 -3.12 -14.78 -7.14
C SER A 66 -3.59 -13.32 -7.22
N ILE A 67 -3.07 -12.48 -6.32
CA ILE A 67 -3.25 -11.03 -6.43
C ILE A 67 -2.08 -10.48 -7.26
N HIS A 68 -2.40 -9.71 -8.28
CA HIS A 68 -1.46 -9.17 -9.25
C HIS A 68 -1.41 -7.63 -9.18
N GLY A 69 -1.38 -7.12 -7.96
CA GLY A 69 -1.42 -5.68 -7.69
C GLY A 69 -2.81 -5.16 -7.32
N MET A 70 -2.95 -3.84 -7.37
CA MET A 70 -4.14 -3.14 -6.91
C MET A 70 -4.50 -2.00 -7.85
N ALA A 71 -5.75 -1.99 -8.29
CA ALA A 71 -6.31 -0.93 -9.11
C ALA A 71 -6.67 0.26 -8.22
N LEU A 72 -6.26 1.45 -8.66
CA LEU A 72 -6.55 2.73 -8.04
C LEU A 72 -7.67 3.41 -8.82
N PHE A 73 -8.63 3.98 -8.10
CA PHE A 73 -9.82 4.57 -8.70
C PHE A 73 -9.95 6.04 -8.33
N ARG A 74 -10.47 6.83 -9.26
CA ARG A 74 -10.87 8.21 -9.02
C ARG A 74 -12.15 8.49 -9.78
N ASN A 75 -13.17 8.98 -9.09
CA ASN A 75 -14.50 9.28 -9.66
C ASN A 75 -15.04 8.08 -10.47
N GLY A 76 -15.00 6.89 -9.89
CA GLY A 76 -15.40 5.64 -10.55
C GLY A 76 -14.49 5.11 -11.67
N ASN A 77 -13.43 5.82 -12.07
CA ASN A 77 -12.54 5.42 -13.15
C ASN A 77 -11.26 4.76 -12.63
N TRP A 78 -10.81 3.67 -13.25
CA TRP A 78 -9.50 3.07 -12.98
C TRP A 78 -8.40 3.96 -13.58
N VAL A 79 -7.61 4.61 -12.72
CA VAL A 79 -6.58 5.58 -13.13
C VAL A 79 -5.17 4.98 -13.20
N ALA A 80 -4.86 4.02 -12.33
CA ALA A 80 -3.53 3.43 -12.24
C ALA A 80 -3.55 2.06 -11.57
N THR A 81 -2.42 1.34 -11.63
CA THR A 81 -2.22 0.07 -10.95
C THR A 81 -0.95 0.09 -10.13
N ILE A 82 -1.09 -0.15 -8.82
CA ILE A 82 0.03 -0.44 -7.95
C ILE A 82 0.51 -1.86 -8.25
N PRO A 83 1.79 -2.04 -8.60
CA PRO A 83 2.34 -3.38 -8.84
C PRO A 83 2.36 -4.18 -7.53
N GLU A 84 2.35 -5.51 -7.64
CA GLU A 84 2.26 -6.43 -6.50
C GLU A 84 3.32 -6.16 -5.41
N GLU A 85 4.55 -5.84 -5.81
CA GLU A 85 5.66 -5.52 -4.90
C GLU A 85 5.44 -4.25 -4.05
N ASP A 86 4.53 -3.37 -4.46
CA ASP A 86 4.26 -2.08 -3.82
C ASP A 86 2.96 -2.05 -3.02
N VAL A 87 2.12 -3.08 -3.18
CA VAL A 87 0.79 -3.15 -2.54
C VAL A 87 0.90 -3.02 -1.02
N ASN A 88 1.78 -3.79 -0.39
CA ASN A 88 1.90 -3.76 1.07
C ASN A 88 2.45 -2.44 1.59
N PHE A 89 3.38 -1.80 0.87
CA PHE A 89 3.86 -0.46 1.22
C PHE A 89 2.74 0.59 1.14
N MET A 90 1.90 0.52 0.11
CA MET A 90 0.75 1.44 0.02
C MET A 90 -0.27 1.16 1.13
N LEU A 91 -0.59 -0.11 1.42
CA LEU A 91 -1.59 -0.47 2.43
C LEU A 91 -1.15 -0.11 3.85
N THR A 92 0.13 -0.28 4.19
CA THR A 92 0.65 0.10 5.51
C THR A 92 0.67 1.61 5.74
N MET A 93 0.71 2.42 4.67
CA MET A 93 0.50 3.87 4.75
C MET A 93 -0.97 4.27 4.85
N ARG A 94 -1.87 3.51 4.21
CA ARG A 94 -3.34 3.75 4.23
C ARG A 94 -3.94 3.47 5.60
N HIS A 95 -3.48 2.43 6.30
CA HIS A 95 -4.03 1.99 7.58
C HIS A 95 -3.22 2.49 8.78
N ASN A 96 -3.88 2.88 9.87
CA ASN A 96 -3.22 3.35 11.10
C ASN A 96 -2.35 2.26 11.76
N ARG A 97 -2.78 1.00 11.65
CA ARG A 97 -2.02 -0.18 12.09
C ARG A 97 -2.26 -1.32 11.11
N MET A 98 -1.19 -1.98 10.71
CA MET A 98 -1.25 -3.14 9.83
C MET A 98 -0.06 -4.04 10.08
N THR A 99 -0.28 -5.36 10.02
CA THR A 99 0.81 -6.35 9.95
C THR A 99 0.84 -6.88 8.53
N ALA A 100 1.99 -6.74 7.86
CA ALA A 100 2.15 -7.19 6.47
C ALA A 100 3.60 -7.63 6.22
N PRO A 101 3.83 -8.53 5.25
CA PRO A 101 5.18 -8.77 4.78
C PRO A 101 5.66 -7.58 3.95
N LEU A 102 6.89 -7.13 4.21
CA LEU A 102 7.58 -6.13 3.39
C LEU A 102 8.74 -6.78 2.67
N TYR A 103 8.81 -6.56 1.35
CA TYR A 103 9.80 -7.15 0.47
C TYR A 103 10.44 -6.07 -0.38
N ILE A 104 11.77 -6.00 -0.38
CA ILE A 104 12.53 -5.16 -1.33
C ILE A 104 13.51 -6.06 -2.07
N ALA A 105 13.32 -6.19 -3.38
CA ALA A 105 14.20 -6.96 -4.25
C ALA A 105 15.63 -6.42 -4.22
N GLU A 106 16.61 -7.31 -4.33
CA GLU A 106 18.05 -7.03 -4.36
C GLU A 106 18.44 -6.00 -5.43
N LYS A 107 17.74 -5.98 -6.58
CA LYS A 107 17.96 -4.98 -7.65
C LYS A 107 17.76 -3.52 -7.21
N HIS A 108 17.06 -3.32 -6.09
CA HIS A 108 16.81 -2.01 -5.48
C HIS A 108 17.70 -1.74 -4.27
N LEU A 109 18.64 -2.63 -3.98
CA LEU A 109 19.52 -2.57 -2.82
C LEU A 109 20.97 -2.66 -3.28
N ASN A 110 21.88 -2.16 -2.45
CA ASN A 110 23.32 -2.35 -2.65
C ASN A 110 23.78 -3.70 -2.04
N THR A 111 23.06 -4.79 -2.30
CA THR A 111 23.34 -6.15 -1.80
C THR A 111 22.87 -7.21 -2.80
N THR A 112 23.40 -8.42 -2.68
CA THR A 112 23.03 -9.59 -3.50
C THR A 112 21.81 -10.34 -3.00
N GLN A 113 21.28 -9.97 -1.82
CA GLN A 113 20.10 -10.60 -1.21
C GLN A 113 18.96 -9.58 -1.05
N PRO A 114 17.70 -10.00 -1.23
CA PRO A 114 16.55 -9.13 -0.96
C PRO A 114 16.40 -8.86 0.54
N LEU A 115 15.76 -7.74 0.88
CA LEU A 115 15.29 -7.49 2.24
C LEU A 115 13.89 -8.06 2.40
N ILE A 116 13.72 -8.95 3.38
CA ILE A 116 12.43 -9.57 3.70
C ILE A 116 12.12 -9.33 5.17
N ILE A 117 10.94 -8.77 5.44
CA ILE A 117 10.37 -8.60 6.78
C ILE A 117 9.00 -9.28 6.78
N GLU A 118 8.92 -10.53 7.24
CA GLU A 118 7.72 -11.38 7.05
C GLU A 118 6.48 -10.88 7.80
N ASN A 119 6.68 -10.42 9.03
CA ASN A 119 5.60 -9.98 9.93
C ASN A 119 5.83 -8.54 10.39
N ALA A 120 6.00 -7.61 9.44
CA ALA A 120 6.23 -6.21 9.75
C ALA A 120 4.99 -5.60 10.41
N GLN A 121 5.06 -5.34 11.70
CA GLN A 121 4.05 -4.59 12.44
C GLN A 121 4.29 -3.11 12.18
N VAL A 122 3.42 -2.49 11.39
CA VAL A 122 3.50 -1.09 11.00
C VAL A 122 2.45 -0.29 11.75
N ARG A 123 2.89 0.79 12.39
CA ARG A 123 2.02 1.84 12.93
C ARG A 123 2.29 3.12 12.15
N ARG A 124 1.23 3.73 11.63
CA ARG A 124 1.26 4.98 10.87
C ARG A 124 0.66 6.12 11.70
N GLU A 125 1.34 7.25 11.66
CA GLU A 125 0.86 8.54 12.14
C GLU A 125 0.97 9.55 10.99
N MET A 126 -0.07 10.37 10.79
CA MET A 126 -0.06 11.43 9.78
C MET A 126 -0.14 12.78 10.46
N ARG A 127 0.79 13.66 10.10
CA ARG A 127 0.87 15.02 10.64
C ARG A 127 0.76 16.02 9.50
N VAL A 128 -0.26 16.86 9.56
CA VAL A 128 -0.40 18.02 8.67
C VAL A 128 0.33 19.19 9.32
N LEU A 129 1.45 19.60 8.71
CA LEU A 129 2.32 20.66 9.23
C LEU A 129 1.85 22.04 8.76
N ARG A 130 1.46 22.14 7.50
CA ARG A 130 0.82 23.32 6.90
C ARG A 130 -0.15 22.90 5.81
N THR A 131 -1.07 23.79 5.46
CA THR A 131 -2.12 23.57 4.44
C THR A 131 -1.96 24.46 3.21
N ASP A 132 -1.27 25.60 3.38
CA ASP A 132 -1.14 26.67 2.40
C ASP A 132 0.34 26.99 2.10
N PRO A 133 0.70 27.33 0.86
CA PRO A 133 -0.15 27.33 -0.35
C PRO A 133 -0.45 25.91 -0.86
N HIS A 134 0.37 24.93 -0.48
CA HIS A 134 0.15 23.51 -0.69
C HIS A 134 0.37 22.76 0.62
N PRO A 135 -0.37 21.66 0.87
CA PRO A 135 -0.19 20.87 2.08
C PRO A 135 1.25 20.38 2.25
N GLU A 136 1.77 20.50 3.47
CA GLU A 136 2.98 19.80 3.91
C GLU A 136 2.57 18.75 4.93
N VAL A 137 2.87 17.50 4.61
CA VAL A 137 2.41 16.34 5.38
C VAL A 137 3.60 15.45 5.69
N GLU A 138 3.69 15.02 6.94
CA GLU A 138 4.63 14.00 7.37
C GLU A 138 3.86 12.69 7.65
N ILE A 139 4.27 11.61 6.98
CA ILE A 139 3.83 10.24 7.25
C ILE A 139 4.91 9.57 8.08
N VAL A 140 4.65 9.39 9.37
CA VAL A 140 5.58 8.73 10.29
C VAL A 140 5.21 7.26 10.39
N LEU A 141 6.16 6.38 10.05
CA LEU A 141 6.00 4.93 10.12
C LEU A 141 6.93 4.34 11.19
N SER A 142 6.33 3.65 12.15
CA SER A 142 7.04 2.82 13.12
C SER A 142 6.87 1.36 12.77
N ILE A 143 7.96 0.71 12.38
CA ILE A 143 7.98 -0.64 11.85
C ILE A 143 8.75 -1.54 12.80
N LYS A 144 8.14 -2.67 13.20
CA LYS A 144 8.81 -3.70 13.98
C LYS A 144 8.70 -5.05 13.27
N GLY A 145 9.79 -5.80 13.18
CA GLY A 145 9.75 -7.13 12.55
C GLY A 145 11.08 -7.87 12.59
N ALA A 146 11.00 -9.18 12.32
CA ALA A 146 12.15 -10.03 12.08
C ALA A 146 12.55 -9.98 10.60
N THR A 147 13.85 -10.10 10.33
CA THR A 147 14.41 -10.09 8.97
C THR A 147 14.98 -11.45 8.63
N THR A 148 14.49 -12.10 7.58
CA THR A 148 14.91 -13.48 7.21
C THR A 148 16.12 -13.52 6.27
N SER A 149 16.54 -12.39 5.72
CA SER A 149 17.77 -12.32 4.93
C SER A 149 18.96 -12.76 5.79
N SER A 150 19.84 -13.59 5.22
CA SER A 150 21.06 -14.10 5.86
C SER A 150 22.06 -12.96 6.04
N LEU A 151 21.73 -12.06 6.94
CA LEU A 151 22.55 -10.95 7.40
C LEU A 151 23.71 -11.46 8.28
N ASN A 152 23.95 -12.78 8.32
CA ASN A 152 25.08 -13.41 9.01
C ASN A 152 26.41 -13.27 8.24
N GLU A 153 26.39 -12.86 6.96
CA GLU A 153 27.59 -12.32 6.28
C GLU A 153 27.78 -10.80 6.58
N LEU A 154 26.98 -10.27 7.49
CA LEU A 154 26.91 -8.91 8.06
C LEU A 154 28.12 -8.38 8.83
N GLY A 155 29.25 -9.07 8.85
CA GLY A 155 30.43 -8.59 9.57
C GLY A 155 31.03 -7.31 8.99
N ASN A 156 30.76 -7.01 7.71
CA ASN A 156 31.40 -5.89 6.99
C ASN A 156 30.48 -5.01 6.13
N ASN A 157 29.19 -5.34 5.93
CA ASN A 157 28.30 -4.54 5.09
C ASN A 157 27.29 -3.73 5.90
N LYS A 158 27.32 -2.40 5.69
CA LYS A 158 26.54 -1.39 6.42
C LYS A 158 25.03 -1.65 6.42
N VAL A 159 24.46 -2.37 5.45
CA VAL A 159 23.01 -2.43 5.16
C VAL A 159 22.13 -3.08 6.25
N GLY A 160 22.62 -4.06 7.01
CA GLY A 160 21.78 -4.83 7.95
C GLY A 160 21.48 -4.17 9.30
N THR A 161 21.95 -2.94 9.52
CA THR A 161 21.60 -2.20 10.74
C THR A 161 20.17 -1.68 10.64
N SER A 162 19.48 -1.55 11.79
CA SER A 162 18.12 -1.01 11.82
C SER A 162 18.01 0.35 11.13
N THR A 163 19.06 1.17 11.21
CA THR A 163 19.14 2.48 10.54
C THR A 163 19.16 2.35 9.03
N ASN A 164 19.93 1.43 8.46
CA ASN A 164 20.02 1.29 7.01
C ASN A 164 18.80 0.57 6.42
N ILE A 165 18.23 -0.39 7.15
CA ILE A 165 16.89 -0.95 6.83
C ILE A 165 15.84 0.16 6.81
N ALA A 166 15.82 1.04 7.81
CA ALA A 166 14.88 2.16 7.86
C ALA A 166 15.03 3.10 6.65
N LYS A 167 16.26 3.38 6.20
CA LYS A 167 16.52 4.19 5.00
C LYS A 167 16.00 3.54 3.73
N GLU A 168 16.22 2.24 3.53
CA GLU A 168 15.72 1.54 2.34
C GLU A 168 14.20 1.44 2.33
N LEU A 169 13.59 1.20 3.49
CA LEU A 169 12.14 1.26 3.65
C LEU A 169 11.62 2.66 3.33
N GLN A 170 12.23 3.71 3.89
CA GLN A 170 11.83 5.09 3.61
C GLN A 170 11.87 5.42 2.13
N ARG A 171 12.98 5.08 1.45
CA ARG A 171 13.13 5.27 0.00
C ARG A 171 12.02 4.56 -0.77
N LYS A 172 11.66 3.33 -0.37
CA LYS A 172 10.58 2.57 -1.02
C LYS A 172 9.20 3.19 -0.77
N TYR A 173 8.92 3.68 0.44
CA TYR A 173 7.67 4.40 0.73
C TYR A 173 7.56 5.71 -0.05
N GLU A 174 8.65 6.48 -0.14
CA GLU A 174 8.71 7.71 -0.93
C GLU A 174 8.45 7.44 -2.42
N GLN A 175 8.96 6.33 -2.97
CA GLN A 175 8.64 5.91 -4.34
C GLN A 175 7.14 5.66 -4.54
N VAL A 176 6.47 4.99 -3.60
CA VAL A 176 5.03 4.76 -3.66
C VAL A 176 4.26 6.08 -3.55
N ILE A 177 4.68 6.99 -2.67
CA ILE A 177 4.07 8.33 -2.55
C ILE A 177 4.19 9.08 -3.88
N HIS A 178 5.38 9.11 -4.49
CA HIS A 178 5.59 9.76 -5.78
C HIS A 178 4.72 9.16 -6.89
N PHE A 179 4.64 7.83 -6.97
CA PHE A 179 3.76 7.16 -7.92
C PHE A 179 2.30 7.61 -7.77
N LEU A 180 1.80 7.71 -6.53
CA LEU A 180 0.44 8.18 -6.27
C LEU A 180 0.25 9.65 -6.68
N GLN A 181 1.24 10.51 -6.41
CA GLN A 181 1.22 11.93 -6.78
C GLN A 181 1.23 12.13 -8.30
N GLU A 182 2.06 11.39 -9.03
CA GLU A 182 2.11 11.41 -10.50
C GLU A 182 0.76 11.03 -11.13
N ASN A 183 0.09 10.05 -10.52
CA ASN A 183 -1.24 9.60 -10.94
C ASN A 183 -2.39 10.44 -10.37
N ARG A 184 -2.09 11.45 -9.54
CA ARG A 184 -3.06 12.36 -8.89
C ARG A 184 -4.13 11.59 -8.11
N THR A 185 -3.74 10.63 -7.29
CA THR A 185 -4.69 9.75 -6.58
C THR A 185 -4.27 9.56 -5.13
N ASP A 186 -5.09 10.04 -4.19
CA ASP A 186 -4.82 9.95 -2.75
C ASP A 186 -5.41 8.68 -2.12
N CYS A 187 -4.81 7.54 -2.46
CA CYS A 187 -5.16 6.26 -1.84
C CYS A 187 -4.62 6.10 -0.41
N LEU A 188 -3.99 7.13 0.17
CA LEU A 188 -3.44 7.12 1.54
C LEU A 188 -4.35 7.83 2.54
N GLY A 189 -5.35 8.56 2.05
CA GLY A 189 -6.26 9.36 2.85
C GLY A 189 -5.61 10.62 3.41
N VAL A 190 -4.65 11.23 2.70
CA VAL A 190 -4.01 12.50 3.10
C VAL A 190 -5.05 13.61 3.20
N GLY A 191 -5.98 13.67 2.26
CA GLY A 191 -7.04 14.67 2.16
C GLY A 191 -7.95 14.63 3.38
N MET A 192 -8.24 13.44 3.90
CA MET A 192 -8.99 13.27 5.15
C MET A 192 -8.31 13.96 6.35
N HIS A 193 -6.98 14.01 6.38
CA HIS A 193 -6.26 14.69 7.47
C HIS A 193 -6.15 16.20 7.21
N VAL A 194 -5.95 16.61 5.97
CA VAL A 194 -5.88 18.02 5.57
C VAL A 194 -7.22 18.73 5.78
N ARG A 195 -8.35 18.10 5.40
CA ARG A 195 -9.70 18.65 5.61
C ARG A 195 -10.04 18.87 7.09
N ASN A 196 -9.42 18.12 8.01
CA ASN A 196 -9.62 18.33 9.44
C ASN A 196 -8.87 19.56 9.96
N LYS A 197 -7.97 20.16 9.16
CA LYS A 197 -7.19 21.35 9.49
C LYS A 197 -7.65 22.63 8.79
N ILE A 198 -8.28 22.51 7.63
CA ILE A 198 -8.91 23.64 6.93
C ILE A 198 -10.42 23.50 7.05
N GLY A 199 -11.12 24.51 7.58
CA GLY A 199 -12.58 24.45 7.72
C GLY A 199 -13.27 24.11 6.39
N TYR A 200 -14.41 23.42 6.45
CA TYR A 200 -15.18 22.93 5.29
C TYR A 200 -15.34 23.93 4.12
N PRO A 201 -15.53 25.25 4.32
CA PRO A 201 -15.66 26.21 3.22
C PRO A 201 -14.42 26.33 2.31
N ALA A 202 -13.24 25.95 2.78
CA ALA A 202 -11.96 26.04 2.06
C ALA A 202 -11.51 24.71 1.42
N TYR A 203 -12.19 23.60 1.72
CA TYR A 203 -11.92 22.31 1.10
C TYR A 203 -12.86 22.12 -0.09
N LYS A 204 -12.37 22.38 -1.31
CA LYS A 204 -13.04 21.96 -2.53
C LYS A 204 -12.48 20.61 -2.96
N GLY A 205 -13.24 19.54 -2.76
CA GLY A 205 -12.84 18.17 -3.11
C GLY A 205 -12.45 18.00 -4.57
N GLU A 206 -13.08 18.76 -5.49
CA GLU A 206 -12.76 18.72 -6.93
C GLU A 206 -11.34 19.22 -7.27
N GLU A 207 -10.73 20.05 -6.42
CA GLU A 207 -9.35 20.52 -6.59
C GLU A 207 -8.34 19.63 -5.83
N TRP A 208 -8.80 18.62 -5.09
CA TRP A 208 -7.94 17.80 -4.25
C TRP A 208 -6.87 17.01 -5.02
N PRO A 209 -7.16 16.33 -6.15
CA PRO A 209 -6.15 15.54 -6.86
C PRO A 209 -4.93 16.37 -7.29
N GLU A 210 -5.17 17.60 -7.73
CA GLU A 210 -4.16 18.57 -8.15
C GLU A 210 -3.39 19.13 -6.96
N ARG A 211 -4.06 19.38 -5.84
CA ARG A 211 -3.41 19.78 -4.59
C ARG A 211 -2.57 18.65 -4.02
N PHE A 212 -3.06 17.41 -4.05
CA PHE A 212 -2.35 16.22 -3.61
C PHE A 212 -1.07 16.01 -4.42
N ALA A 213 -1.16 16.12 -5.76
CA ALA A 213 0.00 16.01 -6.64
C ALA A 213 1.09 17.08 -6.37
N LYS A 214 0.70 18.26 -5.88
CA LYS A 214 1.62 19.35 -5.51
C LYS A 214 2.02 19.37 -4.02
N SER A 215 1.44 18.48 -3.21
CA SER A 215 1.70 18.46 -1.77
C SER A 215 3.12 18.03 -1.47
N ASN A 216 3.75 18.64 -0.45
CA ASN A 216 5.04 18.17 0.05
C ASN A 216 4.80 17.06 1.07
N ILE A 217 4.80 15.81 0.62
CA ILE A 217 4.57 14.64 1.45
C ILE A 217 5.92 13.96 1.72
N ARG A 218 6.35 13.94 2.98
CA ARG A 218 7.56 13.25 3.41
C ARG A 218 7.21 12.01 4.22
N CYS A 219 7.99 10.94 4.06
CA CYS A 219 7.88 9.75 4.88
C CYS A 219 9.07 9.67 5.83
N THR A 220 8.81 9.47 7.12
CA THR A 220 9.85 9.25 8.12
C THR A 220 9.69 7.83 8.66
N VAL A 221 10.69 6.98 8.49
CA VAL A 221 10.63 5.58 8.92
C VAL A 221 11.54 5.32 10.12
N SER A 222 11.01 4.63 11.11
CA SER A 222 11.76 4.03 12.21
C SER A 222 11.59 2.51 12.15
N PHE A 223 12.70 1.77 12.26
CA PHE A 223 12.69 0.31 12.25
C PHE A 223 13.28 -0.26 13.54
N THR A 224 12.58 -1.21 14.14
CA THR A 224 13.06 -2.00 15.29
C THR A 224 13.10 -3.47 14.92
N LYS A 225 14.29 -4.06 14.91
CA LYS A 225 14.45 -5.50 14.71
C LYS A 225 13.90 -6.26 15.92
N ILE A 226 13.04 -7.23 15.67
CA ILE A 226 12.62 -8.22 16.66
C ILE A 226 13.50 -9.45 16.44
N ASN A 227 14.26 -9.87 17.45
CA ASN A 227 14.99 -11.13 17.37
C ASN A 227 14.00 -12.28 17.49
N GLU A 228 14.21 -13.34 16.70
CA GLU A 228 13.55 -14.63 16.95
C GLU A 228 13.94 -15.08 18.37
N VAL A 229 12.94 -15.43 19.18
CA VAL A 229 13.13 -16.02 20.52
C VAL A 229 13.48 -17.49 20.34
#